data_AF-A0AAW2W260-F1
#
_entry.id   AF-A0AAW2W260-F1
#
_cell.length_a   1.000
_cell.length_b   1.000
_cell.length_c   1.000
_cell.angle_alpha   90.00
_cell.angle_beta   90.00
_cell.angle_gamma   90.00
#
_symmetry.space_group_name_H-M   'P 1'
#
loop_
_entity.id
_entity.type
_entity.pdbx_description
1 polymer ?
#
loop_
_entity_poly.entity_id
_entity_poly.type
_entity_poly.pdbx_seq_one_letter_code
_entity_poly.pdbx_strand_id
1 'polypeptide(L)'
;MNSSSRSQPQPLNYTFLPGKPTWPPNKRNLTYSFPVIARRDVYPAILHATELWAFFSPFRFSYTQDYGRADIKISFQYGNHGDGYPFDGRGGILAHALPPTIGILHYDADENWVNGEAAGAFDLQTIGLHELGHILGPGSGKGFGTRI
;
A
#
# COMPACT_ATOMS: atom_id res chain seq x y z
N MET A 1 -28.69 -33.98 -15.50
CA MET A 1 -27.49 -34.11 -14.65
C MET A 1 -26.65 -32.87 -14.90
N ASN A 2 -26.57 -31.98 -13.91
CA ASN A 2 -26.02 -30.63 -14.02
C ASN A 2 -24.55 -30.67 -13.59
N SER A 3 -23.60 -30.37 -14.49
CA SER A 3 -22.18 -30.26 -14.16
C SER A 3 -21.77 -28.79 -14.18
N SER A 4 -21.66 -28.22 -12.99
CA SER A 4 -21.19 -26.85 -12.75
C SER A 4 -19.77 -26.64 -13.29
N SER A 5 -19.60 -25.69 -14.22
CA SER A 5 -18.29 -25.17 -14.60
C SER A 5 -17.78 -24.25 -13.51
N ARG A 6 -16.82 -24.72 -12.70
CA ARG A 6 -16.02 -23.84 -11.84
C ARG A 6 -15.19 -22.91 -12.74
N SER A 7 -15.47 -21.61 -12.68
CA SER A 7 -14.62 -20.58 -13.25
C SER A 7 -13.23 -20.69 -12.63
N GLN A 8 -12.22 -20.96 -13.46
CA GLN A 8 -10.81 -20.90 -13.10
C GLN A 8 -10.49 -19.49 -12.57
N PRO A 9 -9.74 -19.33 -11.48
CA PRO A 9 -9.30 -18.02 -11.02
C PRO A 9 -8.39 -17.39 -12.10
N GLN A 10 -8.71 -16.16 -12.49
CA GLN A 10 -7.94 -15.39 -13.47
C GLN A 10 -6.49 -15.23 -12.98
N PRO A 11 -5.48 -15.46 -13.84
CA PRO A 11 -4.09 -15.32 -13.44
C PRO A 11 -3.79 -13.88 -13.04
N LEU A 12 -3.01 -13.73 -11.97
CA LEU A 12 -2.53 -12.44 -11.46
C LEU A 12 -1.69 -11.75 -12.55
N ASN A 13 -2.25 -10.72 -13.19
CA ASN A 13 -1.59 -9.94 -14.23
C ASN A 13 -0.54 -9.00 -13.60
N TYR A 14 0.66 -9.52 -13.35
CA TYR A 14 1.79 -8.73 -12.89
C TYR A 14 2.49 -8.02 -14.05
N THR A 15 2.60 -6.69 -14.01
CA THR A 15 3.40 -5.91 -14.96
C THR A 15 4.64 -5.36 -14.26
N PHE A 16 5.83 -5.74 -14.73
CA PHE A 16 7.08 -5.20 -14.21
C PHE A 16 7.32 -3.78 -14.76
N LEU A 17 7.56 -2.80 -13.89
CA LEU A 17 8.08 -1.51 -14.33
C LEU A 17 9.49 -1.67 -14.92
N PRO A 18 9.78 -1.16 -16.12
CA PRO A 18 11.15 -1.12 -16.64
C PRO A 18 12.07 -0.37 -15.65
N GLY A 19 13.26 -0.91 -15.38
CA GLY A 19 14.32 -0.18 -14.67
C GLY A 19 14.45 -0.41 -13.15
N LYS A 20 13.59 -1.21 -12.51
CA LYS A 20 13.66 -1.54 -11.05
C LYS A 20 13.91 -0.28 -10.19
N PRO A 21 12.94 0.64 -10.09
CA PRO A 21 13.11 1.87 -9.33
C PRO A 21 13.55 1.57 -7.88
N THR A 22 14.51 2.35 -7.39
CA THR A 22 15.04 2.28 -6.03
C THR A 22 15.19 3.68 -5.45
N TRP A 23 15.18 3.80 -4.13
CA TRP A 23 15.59 5.04 -3.47
C TRP A 23 17.07 5.33 -3.78
N PRO A 24 17.47 6.62 -3.92
CA PRO A 24 18.87 6.98 -4.07
C PRO A 24 19.75 6.28 -3.01
N PRO A 25 20.99 5.86 -3.32
CA PRO A 25 21.81 5.07 -2.39
C PRO A 25 22.00 5.70 -0.99
N ASN A 26 21.98 7.03 -0.91
CA ASN A 26 22.15 7.78 0.34
C ASN A 26 20.82 8.15 1.03
N LYS A 27 19.69 7.87 0.40
CA LYS A 27 18.35 8.13 0.95
C LYS A 27 17.91 6.90 1.76
N ARG A 28 18.13 6.96 3.06
CA ARG A 28 17.75 5.91 4.03
C ARG A 28 16.76 6.38 5.09
N ASN A 29 16.71 7.68 5.35
CA ASN A 29 15.70 8.28 6.22
C ASN A 29 14.52 8.73 5.36
N LEU A 30 13.40 8.00 5.44
CA LEU A 30 12.16 8.28 4.72
C LEU A 30 11.15 8.91 5.67
N THR A 31 10.55 9.99 5.24
CA THR A 31 9.45 10.62 5.97
C THR A 31 8.11 10.08 5.47
N TYR A 32 7.17 9.81 6.37
CA TYR A 32 5.79 9.47 5.98
C TYR A 32 4.79 10.45 6.55
N SER A 33 3.67 10.60 5.87
CA SER A 33 2.60 11.50 6.31
C SER A 33 1.23 11.08 5.78
N PHE A 34 0.21 11.66 6.40
CA PHE A 34 -1.20 11.48 6.07
C PHE A 34 -1.84 12.84 5.80
N PRO A 35 -2.89 12.91 4.96
CA PRO A 35 -3.70 14.13 4.85
C PRO A 35 -4.35 14.46 6.20
N VAL A 36 -4.68 15.74 6.41
CA VAL A 36 -5.27 16.24 7.68
C VAL A 36 -6.55 15.49 8.07
N ILE A 37 -7.33 15.05 7.08
CA ILE A 37 -8.61 14.36 7.24
C ILE A 37 -8.48 12.82 7.24
N ALA A 38 -7.28 12.27 7.46
CA ALA A 38 -7.07 10.83 7.46
C ALA A 38 -7.80 10.12 8.61
N ARG A 39 -8.18 8.86 8.37
CA ARG A 39 -8.73 7.99 9.40
C ARG A 39 -7.71 7.79 10.53
N ARG A 40 -8.16 7.81 11.78
CA ARG A 40 -7.27 7.73 12.96
C ARG A 40 -6.69 6.33 13.22
N ASP A 41 -7.38 5.31 12.76
CA ASP A 41 -6.98 3.90 12.90
C ASP A 41 -5.78 3.51 12.03
N VAL A 42 -5.53 4.21 10.92
CA VAL A 42 -4.36 3.94 10.06
C VAL A 42 -3.02 4.33 10.68
N TYR A 43 -3.02 5.28 11.64
CA TYR A 43 -1.80 5.75 12.28
C TYR A 43 -1.05 4.64 13.04
N PRO A 44 -1.67 3.88 13.97
CA PRO A 44 -0.98 2.79 14.64
C PRO A 44 -0.57 1.65 13.69
N ALA A 45 -1.39 1.34 12.67
CA ALA A 45 -1.07 0.32 11.67
C ALA A 45 0.22 0.65 10.91
N ILE A 46 0.32 1.87 10.37
CA ILE A 46 1.49 2.32 9.62
C ILE A 46 2.70 2.50 10.53
N LEU A 47 2.51 3.00 11.76
CA LEU A 47 3.60 3.10 12.72
C LEU A 47 4.26 1.73 12.90
N HIS A 48 3.47 0.69 13.22
CA HIS A 48 4.01 -0.65 13.40
C HIS A 48 4.63 -1.21 12.11
N ALA A 49 3.99 -1.00 10.95
CA ALA A 49 4.53 -1.44 9.67
C ALA A 49 5.90 -0.79 9.37
N THR A 50 6.06 0.50 9.67
CA THR A 50 7.34 1.20 9.52
C THR A 50 8.40 0.74 10.53
N GLU A 51 8.01 0.34 11.73
CA GLU A 51 8.92 -0.25 12.72
C GLU A 51 9.46 -1.61 12.25
N LEU A 52 8.59 -2.47 11.70
CA LEU A 52 9.00 -3.75 11.12
C LEU A 52 9.96 -3.56 9.95
N TRP A 53 9.64 -2.65 9.03
CA TRP A 53 10.54 -2.34 7.92
C TRP A 53 11.87 -1.72 8.39
N ALA A 54 11.85 -0.87 9.43
CA ALA A 54 13.07 -0.33 10.01
C ALA A 54 13.96 -1.42 10.64
N PHE A 55 13.35 -2.48 11.16
CA PHE A 55 14.08 -3.60 11.76
C PHE A 55 14.75 -4.51 10.71
N PHE A 56 14.06 -4.79 9.60
CA PHE A 56 14.54 -5.74 8.58
C PHE A 56 15.19 -5.10 7.35
N SER A 57 15.36 -3.77 7.33
CA SER A 57 15.91 -3.04 6.19
C SER A 57 16.86 -1.93 6.64
N PRO A 58 17.68 -1.34 5.74
CA PRO A 58 18.53 -0.20 6.08
C PRO A 58 17.76 1.13 6.17
N PHE A 59 16.43 1.12 6.00
CA PHE A 59 15.61 2.33 6.06
C PHE A 59 15.26 2.70 7.50
N ARG A 60 15.10 3.99 7.74
CA ARG A 60 14.54 4.57 8.95
C ARG A 60 13.36 5.42 8.57
N PHE A 61 12.35 5.44 9.43
CA PHE A 61 11.11 6.16 9.16
C PHE A 61 10.85 7.21 10.24
N SER A 62 10.34 8.35 9.81
CA SER A 62 9.83 9.38 10.73
C SER A 62 8.56 10.01 10.19
N TYR A 63 7.63 10.31 11.09
CA TYR A 63 6.43 11.06 10.73
C TYR A 63 6.78 12.54 10.49
N THR A 64 6.13 13.15 9.49
CA THR A 64 6.13 14.60 9.28
C THR A 64 4.71 15.13 9.13
N GLN A 65 4.46 16.35 9.60
CA GLN A 65 3.20 17.05 9.38
C GLN A 65 3.07 17.64 7.97
N ASP A 66 4.20 17.82 7.27
CA ASP A 66 4.21 18.35 5.90
C ASP A 66 3.93 17.22 4.89
N TYR A 67 2.64 16.95 4.67
CA TYR A 67 2.19 15.93 3.72
C TYR A 67 2.72 16.17 2.29
N GLY A 68 2.83 17.44 1.87
CA GLY A 68 3.29 17.80 0.53
C GLY A 68 4.74 17.40 0.26
N ARG A 69 5.58 17.45 1.29
CA ARG A 69 7.02 17.13 1.22
C ARG A 69 7.41 15.75 1.76
N ALA A 70 6.46 14.97 2.26
CA ALA A 70 6.75 13.62 2.73
C ALA A 70 7.28 12.74 1.58
N ASP A 71 8.25 11.88 1.89
CA ASP A 71 8.77 10.87 0.95
C ASP A 71 7.72 9.79 0.66
N ILE A 72 6.91 9.45 1.68
CA ILE A 72 5.83 8.46 1.61
C ILE A 72 4.51 9.14 1.98
N LYS A 73 3.59 9.21 1.02
CA LYS A 73 2.27 9.82 1.18
C LYS A 73 1.22 8.74 1.25
N ILE A 74 0.51 8.69 2.38
CA ILE A 74 -0.45 7.62 2.67
C ILE A 74 -1.84 8.24 2.74
N SER A 75 -2.79 7.72 1.96
CA SER A 75 -4.17 8.23 1.95
C SER A 75 -5.18 7.15 1.57
N PHE A 76 -6.45 7.46 1.77
CA PHE A 76 -7.58 6.65 1.32
C PHE A 76 -8.19 7.34 0.11
N GLN A 77 -8.43 6.59 -0.96
CA GLN A 77 -8.97 7.12 -2.21
C GLN A 77 -10.16 6.29 -2.68
N TYR A 78 -11.04 6.89 -3.48
CA TYR A 78 -12.18 6.22 -4.10
C TYR A 78 -12.00 6.20 -5.61
N GLY A 79 -12.40 5.11 -6.27
CA GLY A 79 -12.50 5.05 -7.72
C GLY A 79 -11.31 5.66 -8.46
N ASN A 80 -11.57 6.49 -9.47
CA ASN A 80 -10.52 7.29 -10.11
C ASN A 80 -10.10 8.48 -9.23
N HIS A 81 -8.82 8.50 -8.86
CA HIS A 81 -8.22 9.51 -7.97
C HIS A 81 -6.95 10.15 -8.56
N GLY A 82 -6.80 10.11 -9.90
CA GLY A 82 -5.88 10.99 -10.62
C GLY A 82 -4.43 10.50 -10.78
N ASP A 83 -4.09 9.29 -10.29
CA ASP A 83 -2.78 8.68 -10.48
C ASP A 83 -2.73 7.64 -11.62
N GLY A 84 -3.87 7.42 -12.30
CA GLY A 84 -4.01 6.46 -13.40
C GLY A 84 -4.34 5.03 -12.99
N TYR A 85 -4.48 4.76 -11.69
CA TYR A 85 -4.79 3.43 -11.13
C TYR A 85 -6.10 3.50 -10.33
N PRO A 86 -7.26 3.58 -10.98
CA PRO A 86 -8.52 3.69 -10.26
C PRO A 86 -8.82 2.44 -9.42
N PHE A 87 -9.41 2.63 -8.24
CA PHE A 87 -10.02 1.55 -7.49
C PHE A 87 -11.34 1.09 -8.12
N ASP A 88 -11.73 -0.16 -7.86
CA ASP A 88 -12.89 -0.85 -8.43
C ASP A 88 -14.05 -1.02 -7.43
N GLY A 89 -13.92 -0.48 -6.22
CA GLY A 89 -14.90 -0.56 -5.14
C GLY A 89 -14.82 -1.89 -4.39
N ARG A 90 -15.81 -2.13 -3.52
CA ARG A 90 -15.80 -3.23 -2.54
C ARG A 90 -15.50 -4.62 -3.11
N GLY A 91 -14.62 -5.34 -2.42
CA GLY A 91 -14.20 -6.71 -2.73
C GLY A 91 -13.19 -6.78 -3.88
N GLY A 92 -12.59 -5.65 -4.27
CA GLY A 92 -11.72 -5.50 -5.41
C GLY A 92 -10.25 -5.33 -5.02
N ILE A 93 -9.62 -4.28 -5.58
CA ILE A 93 -8.27 -3.83 -5.24
C ILE A 93 -8.35 -3.16 -3.87
N LEU A 94 -7.63 -3.70 -2.89
CA LEU A 94 -7.67 -3.16 -1.54
C LEU A 94 -6.77 -1.95 -1.36
N ALA A 95 -5.61 -1.97 -2.01
CA ALA A 95 -4.63 -0.90 -1.92
C ALA A 95 -3.68 -0.98 -3.11
N HIS A 96 -2.95 0.12 -3.34
CA HIS A 96 -1.77 0.10 -4.19
C HIS A 96 -0.67 1.01 -3.67
N ALA A 97 0.53 0.74 -4.17
CA ALA A 97 1.69 1.56 -3.96
C ALA A 97 2.33 1.99 -5.28
N LEU A 98 2.85 3.21 -5.29
CA LEU A 98 3.72 3.70 -6.35
C LEU A 98 5.19 3.58 -5.92
N PRO A 99 6.09 3.33 -6.88
CA PRO A 99 7.47 2.92 -6.60
C PRO A 99 8.29 3.94 -5.79
N PRO A 100 9.51 3.56 -5.36
CA PRO A 100 10.47 4.45 -4.73
C PRO A 100 10.58 5.80 -5.44
N THR A 101 10.80 6.88 -4.67
CA THR A 101 10.84 8.29 -5.10
C THR A 101 9.49 8.92 -5.50
N ILE A 102 8.49 8.11 -5.90
CA ILE A 102 7.09 8.58 -5.95
C ILE A 102 6.45 8.41 -4.57
N GLY A 103 6.61 7.22 -3.97
CA GLY A 103 6.30 6.97 -2.57
C GLY A 103 4.84 7.27 -2.21
N ILE A 104 3.91 6.63 -2.92
CA ILE A 104 2.48 6.76 -2.62
C ILE A 104 1.97 5.41 -2.15
N LEU A 105 1.15 5.43 -1.10
CA LEU A 105 0.34 4.30 -0.63
C LEU A 105 -1.12 4.77 -0.61
N HIS A 106 -1.97 4.17 -1.43
CA HIS A 106 -3.41 4.39 -1.39
C HIS A 106 -4.10 3.13 -0.89
N TYR A 107 -5.01 3.31 0.08
CA TYR A 107 -6.02 2.31 0.43
C TYR A 107 -7.32 2.62 -0.30
N ASP A 108 -8.04 1.61 -0.75
CA ASP A 108 -9.40 1.78 -1.27
C ASP A 108 -10.33 2.15 -0.12
N ALA A 109 -10.90 3.35 -0.18
CA ALA A 109 -11.79 3.88 0.82
C ALA A 109 -13.17 3.20 0.83
N ASP A 110 -13.53 2.46 -0.21
CA ASP A 110 -14.78 1.68 -0.27
C ASP A 110 -14.74 0.43 0.62
N GLU A 111 -13.55 -0.04 0.99
CA GLU A 111 -13.34 -1.26 1.76
C GLU A 111 -13.56 -1.10 3.28
N ASN A 112 -13.93 -2.21 3.92
CA ASN A 112 -14.13 -2.25 5.36
C ASN A 112 -12.81 -2.48 6.11
N TRP A 113 -12.19 -1.42 6.60
CA TRP A 113 -10.89 -1.45 7.26
C TRP A 113 -10.97 -1.50 8.78
N VAL A 114 -10.11 -2.33 9.38
CA VAL A 114 -9.90 -2.46 10.82
C VAL A 114 -8.40 -2.59 11.15
N ASN A 115 -8.06 -2.50 12.44
CA ASN A 115 -6.77 -2.97 12.96
C ASN A 115 -6.97 -4.36 13.58
N GLY A 116 -6.30 -5.37 13.03
CA GLY A 116 -6.42 -6.77 13.43
C GLY A 116 -7.43 -7.57 12.59
N GLU A 117 -7.68 -8.81 13.01
CA GLU A 117 -8.56 -9.72 12.29
C GLU A 117 -10.03 -9.50 12.71
N ALA A 118 -10.90 -9.25 11.73
CA ALA A 118 -12.34 -9.22 11.93
C ALA A 118 -13.07 -9.78 10.71
N ALA A 119 -14.16 -10.52 10.94
CA ALA A 119 -14.95 -11.11 9.86
C ALA A 119 -15.55 -10.02 8.96
N GLY A 120 -15.33 -10.14 7.64
CA GLY A 120 -15.82 -9.17 6.65
C GLY A 120 -15.07 -7.83 6.66
N ALA A 121 -13.86 -7.78 7.20
CA ALA A 121 -13.00 -6.60 7.19
C ALA A 121 -11.57 -6.95 6.78
N PHE A 122 -10.82 -5.94 6.35
CA PHE A 122 -9.42 -6.04 5.98
C PHE A 122 -8.54 -5.34 7.02
N ASP A 123 -7.41 -5.98 7.32
CA ASP A 123 -6.45 -5.46 8.30
C ASP A 123 -5.53 -4.40 7.68
N LEU A 124 -5.61 -3.18 8.21
CA LEU A 124 -4.82 -2.04 7.77
C LEU A 124 -3.32 -2.29 7.87
N GLN A 125 -2.89 -2.98 8.92
CA GLN A 125 -1.47 -3.20 9.20
C GLN A 125 -0.87 -4.17 8.19
N THR A 126 -1.51 -5.31 7.95
CA THR A 126 -1.05 -6.33 7.01
C THR A 126 -0.93 -5.76 5.60
N ILE A 127 -1.96 -5.04 5.13
CA ILE A 127 -1.92 -4.41 3.81
C ILE A 127 -0.91 -3.27 3.76
N GLY A 128 -0.86 -2.43 4.79
CA GLY A 128 0.11 -1.33 4.87
C GLY A 128 1.56 -1.81 4.85
N LEU A 129 1.85 -2.89 5.57
CA LEU A 129 3.15 -3.54 5.56
C LEU A 129 3.53 -4.03 4.16
N HIS A 130 2.60 -4.71 3.47
CA HIS A 130 2.79 -5.19 2.12
C HIS A 130 3.09 -4.05 1.14
N GLU A 131 2.24 -3.02 1.12
CA GLU A 131 2.36 -1.89 0.18
C GLU A 131 3.60 -1.04 0.45
N LEU A 132 3.97 -0.84 1.71
CA LEU A 132 5.25 -0.21 2.06
C LEU A 132 6.42 -0.99 1.46
N GLY A 133 6.33 -2.32 1.39
CA GLY A 133 7.35 -3.13 0.72
C GLY A 133 7.60 -2.68 -0.72
N HIS A 134 6.55 -2.51 -1.51
CA HIS A 134 6.66 -2.02 -2.88
C HIS A 134 7.33 -0.66 -2.96
N ILE A 135 7.06 0.22 -2.00
CA ILE A 135 7.64 1.57 -1.90
C ILE A 135 9.13 1.54 -1.56
N LEU A 136 9.64 0.48 -0.93
CA LEU A 136 11.06 0.34 -0.58
C LEU A 136 11.91 -0.25 -1.71
N GLY A 137 11.29 -0.95 -2.67
CA GLY A 137 11.94 -1.47 -3.88
C GLY A 137 12.18 -2.99 -3.88
N PRO A 138 12.98 -3.53 -4.83
CA PRO A 138 13.03 -4.96 -5.21
C PRO A 138 13.60 -5.95 -4.17
N GLY A 139 13.58 -5.61 -2.87
CA GLY A 139 13.76 -6.54 -1.75
C GLY A 139 12.45 -6.94 -1.05
N SER A 140 11.29 -6.40 -1.46
CA SER A 140 10.08 -6.38 -0.59
C SER A 140 8.74 -6.71 -1.28
N GLY A 141 8.73 -7.49 -2.39
CA GLY A 141 7.54 -7.67 -3.26
C GLY A 141 7.35 -6.44 -4.15
N LYS A 142 7.20 -6.52 -5.48
CA LYS A 142 6.04 -6.75 -6.38
C LYS A 142 4.91 -5.69 -6.36
N GLY A 143 5.21 -4.43 -6.72
CA GLY A 143 4.18 -3.40 -6.92
C GLY A 143 3.31 -3.66 -8.16
N PHE A 144 2.01 -3.89 -7.92
CA PHE A 144 0.85 -3.12 -8.42
C PHE A 144 -0.44 -3.83 -7.95
N GLY A 145 -1.23 -3.15 -7.10
CA GLY A 145 -2.55 -3.57 -6.63
C GLY A 145 -2.55 -4.82 -5.76
N THR A 146 -2.68 -4.68 -4.45
CA THR A 146 -2.90 -5.85 -3.58
C THR A 146 -4.34 -6.33 -3.71
N ARG A 147 -4.46 -7.53 -4.29
CA ARG A 147 -5.62 -8.41 -4.16
C ARG A 147 -5.19 -9.59 -3.31
N ILE A 148 -5.71 -9.70 -2.08
CA ILE A 148 -5.51 -10.88 -1.20
C ILE A 148 -6.72 -11.80 -1.25
#